data_AF-U2P4F7-F1
#
_entry.id   AF-U2P4F7-F1
#
_cell.length_a   1.000
_cell.length_b   1.000
_cell.length_c   1.000
_cell.angle_alpha   90.00
_cell.angle_beta   90.00
_cell.angle_gamma   90.00
#
_symmetry.space_group_name_H-M   'P 1'
#
loop_
_entity.id
_entity.type
_entity.pdbx_description
1 polymer ?
#
loop_
_entity_poly.entity_id
_entity_poly.type
_entity_poly.pdbx_seq_one_letter_code
_entity_poly.pdbx_strand_id
1 'polypeptide(L)'
;MNPYIKQYPDLMAGKKIMYVHGFLSSAASGTVKMLRELMPQATLVADDIPVHPAEAMAFLRAMADRERPDLVIGTSMGGMMTEMLTGYDRILVNPAFEMGDTMSGMTGRQEFQNPRKDGVQELMVNKGLIKEYKDITQQCFAQVTPDERQRVYGLFGDNDPVVHTFDLFHAHYPNAIRFHGEHRLVDKVAVHYLVPVIRWIDDRQNQTERPVVYIDFACLHDAYGHPTSSMHKAYELLLEHYDVYIVAPAPTNDHASLAKVQEWCEEYLSAPAHDHVLFANRKALLYGDYFIDPAPAADFMGTAIAYGSDSFKTWEDIITFFERLGGQ
;
A
#
# COMPACT_ATOMS: atom_id res chain seq x y z
N MET A 1 19.16 7.10 -18.26
CA MET A 1 17.79 6.66 -17.92
C MET A 1 17.78 5.14 -18.06
N ASN A 2 17.44 4.41 -17.01
CA ASN A 2 17.38 2.96 -17.05
C ASN A 2 15.99 2.54 -17.58
N PRO A 3 15.85 2.00 -18.80
CA PRO A 3 14.55 1.67 -19.40
C PRO A 3 13.79 0.54 -18.70
N TYR A 4 14.34 -0.04 -17.62
CA TYR A 4 13.76 -1.16 -16.88
C TYR A 4 13.04 -0.78 -15.58
N ILE A 5 12.96 0.51 -15.23
CA ILE A 5 12.27 0.95 -14.00
C ILE A 5 10.89 1.46 -14.39
N LYS A 6 9.84 0.80 -13.87
CA LYS A 6 8.45 1.23 -14.04
C LYS A 6 8.29 2.60 -13.40
N GLN A 7 7.60 3.52 -14.07
CA GLN A 7 7.36 4.88 -13.58
C GLN A 7 5.88 5.21 -13.72
N TYR A 8 5.41 6.10 -12.85
CA TYR A 8 4.06 6.63 -12.83
C TYR A 8 4.15 8.16 -12.79
N PRO A 9 4.41 8.82 -13.93
CA PRO A 9 4.63 10.27 -13.97
C PRO A 9 3.45 11.10 -13.46
N ASP A 10 2.22 10.62 -13.65
CA ASP A 10 1.01 11.34 -13.24
C ASP A 10 0.67 11.12 -11.76
N LEU A 11 1.19 10.06 -11.14
CA LEU A 11 0.92 9.72 -9.75
C LEU A 11 1.59 10.74 -8.81
N MET A 12 0.78 11.42 -7.99
CA MET A 12 1.21 12.49 -7.10
C MET A 12 1.92 13.64 -7.84
N ALA A 13 1.59 13.86 -9.12
CA ALA A 13 2.22 14.90 -9.93
C ALA A 13 2.02 16.30 -9.33
N GLY A 14 3.12 17.03 -9.15
CA GLY A 14 3.10 18.36 -8.53
C GLY A 14 2.89 18.38 -7.01
N LYS A 15 2.69 17.22 -6.38
CA LYS A 15 2.50 17.07 -4.93
C LYS A 15 3.82 16.78 -4.22
N LYS A 16 3.84 16.97 -2.90
CA LYS A 16 4.98 16.66 -2.04
C LYS A 16 4.74 15.39 -1.26
N ILE A 17 5.75 14.52 -1.27
CA ILE A 17 5.77 13.31 -0.45
C ILE A 17 6.92 13.43 0.55
N MET A 18 6.61 13.31 1.84
CA MET A 18 7.62 13.23 2.88
C MET A 18 7.90 11.76 3.21
N TYR A 19 9.16 11.34 3.17
CA TYR A 19 9.55 9.99 3.53
C TYR A 19 10.32 9.97 4.85
N VAL A 20 9.89 9.09 5.76
CA VAL A 20 10.45 8.90 7.11
C VAL A 20 11.11 7.52 7.19
N HIS A 21 12.44 7.51 7.21
CA HIS A 21 13.22 6.28 7.18
C HIS A 21 13.22 5.53 8.53
N GLY A 22 13.57 4.24 8.48
CA GLY A 22 13.65 3.38 9.68
C GLY A 22 14.90 3.62 10.56
N PHE A 23 14.98 2.92 11.69
CA PHE A 23 16.12 2.96 12.59
C PHE A 23 17.40 2.47 11.88
N LEU A 24 18.55 3.08 12.18
CA LEU A 24 19.83 2.82 11.51
C LEU A 24 19.82 3.03 9.98
N SER A 25 18.80 3.71 9.42
CA SER A 25 18.80 4.15 8.03
C SER A 25 19.05 5.67 7.92
N SER A 26 18.96 6.21 6.71
CA SER A 26 19.17 7.63 6.41
C SER A 26 18.36 8.06 5.20
N ALA A 27 18.37 9.36 4.88
CA ALA A 27 17.78 9.91 3.66
C ALA A 27 18.50 9.45 2.38
N ALA A 28 19.66 8.80 2.49
CA ALA A 28 20.37 8.19 1.37
C ALA A 28 19.92 6.74 1.10
N SER A 29 18.84 6.27 1.72
CA SER A 29 18.33 4.91 1.51
C SER A 29 17.90 4.67 0.07
N GLY A 30 17.99 3.40 -0.36
CA GLY A 30 17.49 2.96 -1.67
C GLY A 30 16.01 3.28 -1.87
N THR A 31 15.22 3.27 -0.80
CA THR A 31 13.79 3.60 -0.84
C THR A 31 13.52 5.04 -1.29
N VAL A 32 14.31 6.01 -0.81
CA VAL A 32 14.18 7.41 -1.26
C VAL A 32 14.45 7.53 -2.75
N LYS A 33 15.48 6.84 -3.25
CA LYS A 33 15.79 6.82 -4.68
C LYS A 33 14.67 6.15 -5.49
N MET A 34 14.22 4.98 -5.06
CA MET A 34 13.14 4.23 -5.69
C MET A 34 11.85 5.04 -5.80
N LEU A 35 11.41 5.70 -4.71
CA LEU A 35 10.20 6.53 -4.72
C LEU A 35 10.32 7.72 -5.69
N ARG A 36 11.50 8.35 -5.82
CA ARG A 36 11.75 9.39 -6.82
C ARG A 36 11.70 8.86 -8.25
N GLU A 37 12.19 7.65 -8.48
CA GLU A 37 12.17 7.03 -9.80
C GLU A 37 10.76 6.57 -10.19
N LEU A 38 9.97 6.08 -9.23
CA LEU A 38 8.57 5.67 -9.41
C LEU A 38 7.65 6.86 -9.68
N MET A 39 7.81 7.97 -8.98
CA MET A 39 6.94 9.16 -9.09
C MET A 39 7.77 10.40 -9.46
N PRO A 40 8.25 10.49 -10.72
CA PRO A 40 9.23 11.50 -11.11
C PRO A 40 8.70 12.94 -11.08
N GLN A 41 7.37 13.14 -11.12
CA GLN A 41 6.75 14.47 -11.03
C GLN A 41 6.29 14.83 -9.61
N ALA A 42 6.45 13.93 -8.64
CA ALA A 42 6.25 14.24 -7.23
C ALA A 42 7.55 14.81 -6.64
N THR A 43 7.43 15.73 -5.70
CA THR A 43 8.57 16.23 -4.93
C THR A 43 8.77 15.36 -3.69
N LEU A 44 9.75 14.46 -3.72
CA LEU A 44 10.12 13.66 -2.55
C LEU A 44 11.06 14.44 -1.61
N VAL A 45 10.65 14.61 -0.36
CA VAL A 45 11.45 15.20 0.72
C VAL A 45 11.81 14.12 1.74
N ALA A 46 13.10 13.99 2.04
CA ALA A 46 13.62 13.10 3.07
C ALA A 46 14.88 13.72 3.67
N ASP A 47 15.01 13.67 4.99
CA ASP A 47 16.18 14.11 5.74
C ASP A 47 16.60 13.05 6.75
N ASP A 48 17.86 13.14 7.20
CA ASP A 48 18.37 12.23 8.22
C ASP A 48 17.72 12.55 9.56
N ILE A 49 17.08 11.56 10.13
CA ILE A 49 16.33 11.71 11.37
C ILE A 49 17.31 11.66 12.56
N PRO A 50 17.18 12.56 13.55
CA PRO A 50 17.90 12.47 14.82
C PRO A 50 17.70 11.12 15.50
N VAL A 51 18.71 10.65 16.24
CA VAL A 51 18.63 9.34 16.88
C VAL A 51 17.74 9.36 18.13
N HIS A 52 17.80 10.45 18.90
CA HIS A 52 17.00 10.62 20.10
C HIS A 52 15.54 10.87 19.71
N PRO A 53 14.58 10.05 20.16
CA PRO A 53 13.22 10.03 19.60
C PRO A 53 12.43 11.31 19.86
N ALA A 54 12.66 12.00 21.00
CA ALA A 54 12.01 13.29 21.27
C ALA A 54 12.49 14.38 20.29
N GLU A 55 13.80 14.43 20.03
CA GLU A 55 14.39 15.32 19.03
C GLU A 55 13.92 14.95 17.62
N ALA A 56 13.84 13.65 17.32
CA ALA A 56 13.33 13.14 16.05
C ALA A 56 11.89 13.59 15.80
N MET A 57 10.98 13.44 16.78
CA MET A 57 9.60 13.86 16.63
C MET A 57 9.46 15.38 16.53
N ALA A 58 10.24 16.15 17.27
CA ALA A 58 10.26 17.60 17.13
C ALA A 58 10.75 18.03 15.73
N PHE A 59 11.81 17.39 15.24
CA PHE A 59 12.35 17.61 13.91
C PHE A 59 11.33 17.26 12.82
N LEU A 60 10.70 16.08 12.89
CA LEU A 60 9.74 15.61 11.89
C LEU A 60 8.47 16.48 11.85
N ARG A 61 7.98 16.96 13.00
CA ARG A 61 6.86 17.92 13.05
C ARG A 61 7.25 19.24 12.39
N ALA A 62 8.42 19.79 12.71
CA ALA A 62 8.92 21.02 12.08
C ALA A 62 9.14 20.85 10.57
N MET A 63 9.59 19.66 10.13
CA MET A 63 9.72 19.32 8.72
C MET A 63 8.37 19.26 8.03
N ALA A 64 7.37 18.59 8.63
CA ALA A 64 6.01 18.54 8.10
C ALA A 64 5.40 19.94 8.00
N ASP A 65 5.54 20.80 9.03
CA ASP A 65 5.05 22.18 9.01
C ASP A 65 5.71 23.04 7.92
N ARG A 66 7.02 22.85 7.71
CA ARG A 66 7.78 23.57 6.68
C ARG A 66 7.39 23.12 5.28
N GLU A 67 7.38 21.81 5.06
CA GLU A 67 7.23 21.22 3.74
C GLU A 67 5.78 21.15 3.29
N ARG A 68 4.85 20.98 4.23
CA ARG A 68 3.41 20.73 4.02
C ARG A 68 3.20 19.61 3.00
N PRO A 69 3.64 18.37 3.32
CA PRO A 69 3.50 17.24 2.41
C PRO A 69 2.03 16.89 2.18
N ASP A 70 1.69 16.45 0.98
CA ASP A 70 0.37 15.89 0.66
C ASP A 70 0.26 14.44 1.14
N LEU A 71 1.39 13.75 1.29
CA LEU A 71 1.47 12.38 1.79
C LEU A 71 2.76 12.18 2.60
N VAL A 72 2.66 11.49 3.73
CA VAL A 72 3.81 11.02 4.50
C VAL A 72 3.91 9.49 4.44
N ILE A 73 5.07 8.97 4.04
CA ILE A 73 5.33 7.52 3.99
C ILE A 73 6.43 7.18 4.99
N GLY A 74 6.14 6.28 5.92
CA GLY A 74 7.09 5.82 6.92
C GLY A 74 7.29 4.32 6.89
N THR A 75 8.54 3.87 7.04
CA THR A 75 8.87 2.43 7.09
C THR A 75 9.48 2.05 8.45
N SER A 76 9.13 0.89 9.02
CA SER A 76 9.72 0.41 10.28
C SER A 76 9.56 1.44 11.40
N MET A 77 10.62 1.82 12.12
CA MET A 77 10.59 2.91 13.10
C MET A 77 10.07 4.23 12.50
N GLY A 78 10.35 4.51 11.24
CA GLY A 78 9.83 5.69 10.55
C GLY A 78 8.31 5.62 10.37
N GLY A 79 7.74 4.41 10.22
CA GLY A 79 6.30 4.19 10.23
C GLY A 79 5.67 4.52 11.58
N MET A 80 6.29 4.08 12.68
CA MET A 80 5.90 4.46 14.04
C MET A 80 5.90 5.99 14.22
N MET A 81 6.97 6.67 13.79
CA MET A 81 7.03 8.14 13.90
C MET A 81 6.02 8.85 12.99
N THR A 82 5.77 8.29 11.80
CA THR A 82 4.79 8.81 10.83
C THR A 82 3.38 8.75 11.38
N GLU A 83 3.03 7.71 12.16
CA GLU A 83 1.76 7.61 12.87
C GLU A 83 1.47 8.86 13.72
N MET A 84 2.50 9.42 14.35
CA MET A 84 2.36 10.58 15.24
C MET A 84 2.38 11.94 14.51
N LEU A 85 2.43 11.96 13.17
CA LEU A 85 2.36 13.17 12.33
C LEU A 85 0.93 13.43 11.85
N THR A 86 0.08 13.87 12.77
CA THR A 86 -1.36 14.06 12.54
C THR A 86 -1.67 15.18 11.53
N GLY A 87 -2.86 15.12 10.92
CA GLY A 87 -3.33 16.10 9.95
C GLY A 87 -2.88 15.85 8.49
N TYR A 88 -2.08 14.82 8.26
CA TYR A 88 -1.60 14.41 6.94
C TYR A 88 -2.12 13.02 6.56
N ASP A 89 -2.28 12.80 5.25
CA ASP A 89 -2.46 11.43 4.74
C ASP A 89 -1.15 10.66 4.89
N ARG A 90 -1.26 9.40 5.34
CA ARG A 90 -0.13 8.61 5.80
C ARG A 90 -0.22 7.16 5.35
N ILE A 91 0.93 6.63 4.91
CA ILE A 91 1.12 5.20 4.71
C ILE A 91 2.26 4.71 5.61
N LEU A 92 1.97 3.71 6.43
CA LEU A 92 2.90 3.11 7.37
C LEU A 92 3.23 1.70 6.91
N VAL A 93 4.46 1.47 6.50
CA VAL A 93 4.91 0.16 6.02
C VAL A 93 5.69 -0.55 7.12
N ASN A 94 5.20 -1.69 7.57
CA ASN A 94 5.75 -2.49 8.67
C ASN A 94 6.12 -1.65 9.91
N PRO A 95 5.20 -0.84 10.47
CA PRO A 95 5.52 0.14 11.51
C PRO A 95 5.96 -0.50 12.83
N ALA A 96 7.14 -0.12 13.33
CA ALA A 96 7.73 -0.64 14.55
C ALA A 96 7.19 0.05 15.82
N PHE A 97 5.88 -0.09 16.10
CA PHE A 97 5.22 0.55 17.25
C PHE A 97 5.78 0.16 18.62
N GLU A 98 6.51 -0.95 18.69
CA GLU A 98 7.13 -1.47 19.91
C GLU A 98 8.67 -1.32 19.88
N MET A 99 9.18 -0.29 19.20
CA MET A 99 10.62 -0.10 18.95
C MET A 99 11.49 -0.17 20.21
N GLY A 100 10.99 0.29 21.36
CA GLY A 100 11.72 0.19 22.63
C GLY A 100 12.02 -1.25 23.06
N ASP A 101 11.14 -2.19 22.76
CA ASP A 101 11.35 -3.61 23.04
C ASP A 101 12.22 -4.26 21.95
N THR A 102 11.97 -3.95 20.67
CA THR A 102 12.83 -4.39 19.55
C THR A 102 14.29 -3.96 19.74
N MET A 103 14.52 -2.72 20.17
CA MET A 103 15.87 -2.15 20.35
C MET A 103 16.63 -2.78 21.52
N SER A 104 15.96 -3.44 22.46
CA SER A 104 16.63 -4.10 23.58
C SER A 104 17.60 -5.20 23.10
N GLY A 105 17.28 -5.85 21.98
CA GLY A 105 18.16 -6.82 21.32
C GLY A 105 19.34 -6.21 20.53
N MET A 106 19.38 -4.88 20.38
CA MET A 106 20.36 -4.15 19.57
C MET A 106 21.38 -3.36 20.42
N THR A 107 21.53 -3.71 21.70
CA THR A 107 22.44 -3.00 22.62
C THR A 107 23.89 -3.03 22.12
N GLY A 108 24.61 -1.93 22.27
CA GLY A 108 26.02 -1.79 21.88
C GLY A 108 26.22 -0.96 20.62
N ARG A 109 27.38 -1.12 19.98
CA ARG A 109 27.74 -0.39 18.76
C ARG A 109 26.94 -0.94 17.58
N GLN A 110 26.22 -0.05 16.92
CA GLN A 110 25.46 -0.30 15.70
C GLN A 110 26.00 0.59 14.58
N GLU A 111 25.88 0.12 13.34
CA GLU A 111 26.27 0.87 12.15
C GLU A 111 25.02 1.27 11.37
N PHE A 112 25.01 2.50 10.85
CA PHE A 112 23.97 2.90 9.90
C PHE A 112 24.13 2.11 8.60
N GLN A 113 23.01 1.70 8.01
CA GLN A 113 22.99 0.93 6.76
C GLN A 113 23.27 1.81 5.53
N ASN A 114 23.11 3.13 5.68
CA ASN A 114 23.30 4.12 4.63
C ASN A 114 24.11 5.30 5.19
N PRO A 115 24.94 5.96 4.36
CA PRO A 115 25.67 7.16 4.79
C PRO A 115 24.71 8.25 5.27
N ARG A 116 25.10 8.97 6.32
CA ARG A 116 24.41 10.16 6.82
C ARG A 116 25.09 11.44 6.32
N LYS A 117 24.30 12.49 6.12
CA LYS A 117 24.73 13.85 5.74
C LYS A 117 25.66 14.48 6.78
N ASP A 118 25.46 14.16 8.06
CA ASP A 118 26.30 14.62 9.18
C ASP A 118 27.63 13.87 9.29
N GLY A 119 27.85 12.82 8.48
CA GLY A 119 29.05 11.99 8.49
C GLY A 119 29.12 10.98 9.64
N VAL A 120 28.10 10.91 10.51
CA VAL A 120 28.03 9.92 11.59
C VAL A 120 27.64 8.58 10.98
N GLN A 121 28.49 7.56 11.15
CA GLN A 121 28.25 6.22 10.60
C GLN A 121 27.89 5.19 11.68
N GLU A 122 28.03 5.55 12.95
CA GLU A 122 27.90 4.63 14.07
C GLU A 122 27.05 5.21 15.19
N LEU A 123 26.35 4.32 15.89
CA LEU A 123 25.50 4.66 17.02
C LEU A 123 25.78 3.69 18.18
N MET A 124 25.96 4.22 19.38
CA MET A 124 25.96 3.43 20.60
C MET A 124 24.53 3.32 21.17
N VAL A 125 23.91 2.15 21.04
CA VAL A 125 22.62 1.85 21.66
C VAL A 125 22.85 1.49 23.12
N ASN A 126 22.46 2.38 24.03
CA ASN A 126 22.58 2.20 25.46
C ASN A 126 21.19 2.10 26.13
N LYS A 127 21.16 1.75 27.42
CA LYS A 127 19.91 1.64 28.19
C LYS A 127 19.10 2.94 28.25
N GLY A 128 19.77 4.10 28.19
CA GLY A 128 19.11 5.40 28.14
C GLY A 128 18.33 5.58 26.86
N LEU A 129 18.96 5.35 25.70
CA LEU A 129 18.30 5.43 24.39
C LEU A 129 17.12 4.45 24.29
N ILE A 130 17.31 3.20 24.73
CA ILE A 130 16.22 2.20 24.78
C ILE A 130 15.04 2.73 25.62
N LYS A 131 15.32 3.33 26.79
CA LYS A 131 14.27 3.91 27.63
C LYS A 131 13.55 5.05 26.92
N GLU A 132 14.27 5.95 26.25
CA GLU A 132 13.65 7.04 25.48
C GLU A 132 12.70 6.51 24.40
N TYR A 133 13.07 5.43 23.71
CA TYR A 133 12.18 4.78 22.73
C TYR A 133 10.98 4.10 23.40
N LYS A 134 11.13 3.52 24.59
CA LYS A 134 9.97 3.00 25.35
C LYS A 134 9.02 4.10 25.80
N ASP A 135 9.55 5.27 26.13
CA ASP A 135 8.74 6.42 26.57
C ASP A 135 8.01 7.07 25.38
N ILE A 136 8.67 7.22 24.22
CA ILE A 136 8.04 7.84 23.04
C ILE A 136 6.95 6.95 22.44
N THR A 137 7.10 5.62 22.47
CA THR A 137 6.12 4.70 21.86
C THR A 137 4.77 4.78 22.56
N GLN A 138 4.73 5.18 23.83
CA GLN A 138 3.48 5.44 24.57
C GLN A 138 2.63 6.58 23.98
N GLN A 139 3.20 7.41 23.09
CA GLN A 139 2.48 8.48 22.40
C GLN A 139 1.84 8.01 21.09
N CYS A 140 2.19 6.82 20.59
CA CYS A 140 1.53 6.27 19.41
C CYS A 140 0.03 6.13 19.67
N PHE A 141 -0.79 6.39 18.66
CA PHE A 141 -2.25 6.31 18.72
C PHE A 141 -2.93 7.28 19.69
N ALA A 142 -2.20 8.18 20.35
CA ALA A 142 -2.76 9.09 21.35
C ALA A 142 -3.69 10.17 20.76
N GLN A 143 -3.61 10.42 19.45
CA GLN A 143 -4.37 11.46 18.75
C GLN A 143 -5.27 10.92 17.64
N VAL A 144 -5.72 9.66 17.75
CA VAL A 144 -6.60 9.03 16.76
C VAL A 144 -8.03 9.59 16.89
N THR A 145 -8.36 10.56 16.06
CA THR A 145 -9.73 11.09 15.90
C THR A 145 -10.45 10.38 14.74
N PRO A 146 -11.79 10.51 14.61
CA PRO A 146 -12.52 9.96 13.46
C PRO A 146 -11.97 10.41 12.10
N ASP A 147 -11.55 11.67 11.99
CA ASP A 147 -10.97 12.20 10.75
C ASP A 147 -9.59 11.58 10.49
N GLU A 148 -8.75 11.45 11.52
CA GLU A 148 -7.44 10.81 11.40
C GLU A 148 -7.55 9.34 11.02
N ARG A 149 -8.59 8.63 11.49
CA ARG A 149 -8.83 7.22 11.13
C ARG A 149 -8.97 7.01 9.63
N GLN A 150 -9.43 8.01 8.89
CA GLN A 150 -9.63 7.94 7.43
C GLN A 150 -8.39 8.31 6.62
N ARG A 151 -7.32 8.81 7.26
CA ARG A 151 -6.11 9.32 6.59
C ARG A 151 -4.96 8.32 6.59
N VAL A 152 -5.08 7.22 7.32
CA VAL A 152 -3.95 6.36 7.67
C VAL A 152 -4.16 4.97 7.11
N TYR A 153 -3.17 4.50 6.36
CA TYR A 153 -3.10 3.15 5.81
C TYR A 153 -1.88 2.44 6.40
N GLY A 154 -2.07 1.22 6.90
CA GLY A 154 -0.99 0.37 7.39
C GLY A 154 -0.77 -0.80 6.45
N LEU A 155 0.46 -0.98 5.96
CA LEU A 155 0.88 -2.10 5.12
C LEU A 155 1.76 -3.05 5.93
N PHE A 156 1.38 -4.34 6.01
CA PHE A 156 2.02 -5.34 6.84
C PHE A 156 2.44 -6.56 6.01
N GLY A 157 3.75 -6.83 5.96
CA GLY A 157 4.31 -8.00 5.29
C GLY A 157 3.91 -9.27 6.03
N ASP A 158 3.31 -10.22 5.32
CA ASP A 158 2.91 -11.52 5.86
C ASP A 158 4.10 -12.41 6.28
N ASN A 159 5.29 -12.12 5.77
CA ASN A 159 6.55 -12.82 6.06
C ASN A 159 7.57 -11.89 6.74
N ASP A 160 7.14 -10.80 7.38
CA ASP A 160 8.03 -9.91 8.15
C ASP A 160 8.63 -10.65 9.37
N PRO A 161 9.95 -10.86 9.47
CA PRO A 161 10.55 -11.55 10.62
C PRO A 161 10.93 -10.62 11.79
N VAL A 162 10.65 -9.32 11.68
CA VAL A 162 11.18 -8.28 12.57
C VAL A 162 10.06 -7.63 13.40
N VAL A 163 8.95 -7.26 12.76
CA VAL A 163 7.89 -6.46 13.39
C VAL A 163 6.52 -7.10 13.14
N HIS A 164 5.73 -7.25 14.20
CA HIS A 164 4.42 -7.91 14.16
C HIS A 164 3.34 -7.07 14.85
N THR A 165 3.02 -5.92 14.27
CA THR A 165 2.17 -4.90 14.91
C THR A 165 0.82 -4.70 14.21
N PHE A 166 0.40 -5.64 13.36
CA PHE A 166 -0.88 -5.59 12.63
C PHE A 166 -2.07 -5.38 13.58
N ASP A 167 -2.20 -6.24 14.60
CA ASP A 167 -3.34 -6.20 15.52
C ASP A 167 -3.38 -4.89 16.32
N LEU A 168 -2.20 -4.39 16.70
CA LEU A 168 -2.06 -3.11 17.39
C LEU A 168 -2.56 -1.96 16.51
N PHE A 169 -2.15 -1.91 15.24
CA PHE A 169 -2.62 -0.89 14.31
C PHE A 169 -4.14 -1.01 14.03
N HIS A 170 -4.62 -2.22 13.76
CA HIS A 170 -6.02 -2.51 13.45
C HIS A 170 -6.96 -2.12 14.59
N ALA A 171 -6.52 -2.17 15.85
CA ALA A 171 -7.31 -1.69 16.98
C ALA A 171 -7.67 -0.20 16.87
N HIS A 172 -6.88 0.59 16.15
CA HIS A 172 -7.01 2.05 16.05
C HIS A 172 -7.42 2.56 14.68
N TYR A 173 -7.00 1.90 13.59
CA TYR A 173 -7.21 2.34 12.22
C TYR A 173 -7.90 1.24 11.40
N PRO A 174 -8.86 1.58 10.52
CA PRO A 174 -9.60 0.60 9.72
C PRO A 174 -8.76 -0.01 8.59
N ASN A 175 -7.87 0.78 7.97
CA ASN A 175 -7.14 0.39 6.76
C ASN A 175 -5.86 -0.40 7.08
N ALA A 176 -6.02 -1.56 7.73
CA ALA A 176 -4.92 -2.48 8.05
C ALA A 176 -4.81 -3.54 6.94
N ILE A 177 -3.75 -3.45 6.14
CA ILE A 177 -3.63 -4.19 4.88
C ILE A 177 -2.42 -5.11 4.93
N ARG A 178 -2.62 -6.39 4.63
CA ARG A 178 -1.51 -7.35 4.47
C ARG A 178 -0.99 -7.35 3.04
N PHE A 179 0.30 -7.62 2.88
CA PHE A 179 0.90 -7.86 1.57
C PHE A 179 1.89 -9.02 1.60
N HIS A 180 2.09 -9.68 0.45
CA HIS A 180 3.10 -10.73 0.34
C HIS A 180 4.50 -10.14 0.28
N GLY A 181 5.24 -10.24 1.39
CA GLY A 181 6.60 -9.75 1.48
C GLY A 181 7.14 -9.71 2.90
N GLU A 182 8.40 -9.34 3.00
CA GLU A 182 9.13 -9.27 4.27
C GLU A 182 9.11 -7.84 4.87
N HIS A 183 10.02 -7.58 5.81
CA HIS A 183 10.13 -6.30 6.52
C HIS A 183 10.48 -5.11 5.61
N ARG A 184 11.29 -5.32 4.58
CA ARG A 184 11.87 -4.22 3.78
C ARG A 184 10.96 -3.83 2.62
N LEU A 185 10.80 -2.52 2.44
CA LEU A 185 10.17 -1.95 1.26
C LEU A 185 11.14 -2.02 0.07
N VAL A 186 11.04 -3.09 -0.72
CA VAL A 186 11.79 -3.31 -1.96
C VAL A 186 10.96 -2.92 -3.18
N ASP A 187 11.59 -2.74 -4.35
CA ASP A 187 10.95 -2.29 -5.59
C ASP A 187 9.67 -3.07 -5.93
N LYS A 188 9.72 -4.40 -5.80
CA LYS A 188 8.56 -5.27 -6.03
C LYS A 188 7.39 -4.94 -5.10
N VAL A 189 7.66 -4.83 -3.79
CA VAL A 189 6.63 -4.47 -2.79
C VAL A 189 6.07 -3.09 -3.07
N ALA A 190 6.93 -2.14 -3.44
CA ALA A 190 6.50 -0.78 -3.73
C ALA A 190 5.56 -0.73 -4.94
N VAL A 191 5.93 -1.38 -6.05
CA VAL A 191 5.13 -1.40 -7.28
C VAL A 191 3.78 -2.10 -7.09
N HIS A 192 3.76 -3.26 -6.44
CA HIS A 192 2.53 -4.07 -6.37
C HIS A 192 1.62 -3.73 -5.20
N TYR A 193 2.13 -3.15 -4.11
CA TYR A 193 1.34 -2.97 -2.88
C TYR A 193 1.32 -1.53 -2.36
N LEU A 194 2.41 -0.77 -2.50
CA LEU A 194 2.44 0.62 -2.04
C LEU A 194 1.79 1.57 -3.06
N VAL A 195 2.16 1.46 -4.35
CA VAL A 195 1.66 2.34 -5.41
C VAL A 195 0.13 2.35 -5.52
N PRO A 196 -0.58 1.21 -5.46
CA PRO A 196 -2.04 1.20 -5.45
C PRO A 196 -2.64 2.04 -4.30
N VAL A 197 -2.06 1.96 -3.10
CA VAL A 197 -2.54 2.75 -1.95
C VAL A 197 -2.22 4.24 -2.10
N ILE A 198 -1.04 4.58 -2.63
CA ILE A 198 -0.71 5.98 -2.99
C ILE A 198 -1.74 6.51 -3.99
N ARG A 199 -2.13 5.71 -4.97
CA ARG A 199 -3.09 6.07 -6.01
C ARG A 199 -4.48 6.34 -5.43
N TRP A 200 -4.97 5.51 -4.51
CA TRP A 200 -6.24 5.78 -3.81
C TRP A 200 -6.24 7.12 -3.08
N ILE A 201 -5.13 7.45 -2.41
CA ILE A 201 -4.96 8.74 -1.73
C ILE A 201 -4.92 9.89 -2.75
N ASP A 202 -4.14 9.74 -3.82
CA ASP A 202 -3.97 10.75 -4.86
C ASP A 202 -5.30 11.05 -5.58
N ASP A 203 -6.02 10.01 -5.99
CA ASP A 203 -7.33 10.11 -6.64
C ASP A 203 -8.33 10.80 -5.72
N ARG A 204 -8.42 10.40 -4.45
CA ARG A 204 -9.31 11.03 -3.47
C ARG A 204 -8.98 12.52 -3.28
N GLN A 205 -7.70 12.85 -3.16
CA GLN A 205 -7.24 14.24 -3.01
C GLN A 205 -7.56 15.10 -4.25
N ASN A 206 -7.49 14.51 -5.45
CA ASN A 206 -7.78 15.18 -6.72
C ASN A 206 -9.26 15.11 -7.12
N GLN A 207 -10.08 14.35 -6.38
CA GLN A 207 -11.44 13.99 -6.77
C GLN A 207 -11.50 13.30 -8.14
N THR A 208 -10.49 12.50 -8.46
CA THR A 208 -10.42 11.70 -9.69
C THR A 208 -11.39 10.53 -9.60
N GLU A 209 -12.33 10.45 -10.52
CA GLU A 209 -13.16 9.27 -10.73
C GLU A 209 -12.55 8.43 -11.86
N ARG A 210 -12.17 7.19 -11.54
CA ARG A 210 -11.68 6.22 -12.53
C ARG A 210 -12.84 5.41 -13.10
N PRO A 211 -12.78 4.99 -14.37
CA PRO A 211 -13.77 4.05 -14.88
C PRO A 211 -13.70 2.74 -14.11
N VAL A 212 -14.86 2.15 -13.84
CA VAL A 212 -15.01 0.95 -13.01
C VAL A 212 -14.93 -0.31 -13.87
N VAL A 213 -14.09 -1.25 -13.44
CA VAL A 213 -13.99 -2.59 -14.04
C VAL A 213 -14.37 -3.63 -12.99
N TYR A 214 -15.47 -4.34 -13.24
CA TYR A 214 -15.84 -5.52 -12.49
C TYR A 214 -15.17 -6.76 -13.09
N ILE A 215 -14.64 -7.63 -12.24
CA ILE A 215 -14.15 -8.95 -12.62
C ILE A 215 -14.94 -9.99 -11.84
N ASP A 216 -15.64 -10.89 -12.55
CA ASP A 216 -16.26 -12.03 -11.90
C ASP A 216 -15.19 -12.94 -11.31
N PHE A 217 -15.38 -13.35 -10.05
CA PHE A 217 -14.44 -14.21 -9.33
C PHE A 217 -14.12 -15.51 -10.10
N ALA A 218 -15.08 -16.06 -10.86
CA ALA A 218 -14.86 -17.26 -11.66
C ALA A 218 -13.88 -17.07 -12.83
N CYS A 219 -13.55 -15.83 -13.23
CA CYS A 219 -12.49 -15.55 -14.21
C CYS A 219 -11.08 -15.77 -13.61
N LEU A 220 -10.94 -15.66 -12.30
CA LEU A 220 -9.65 -15.48 -11.64
C LEU A 220 -8.95 -16.81 -11.34
N HIS A 221 -9.71 -17.90 -11.17
CA HIS A 221 -9.17 -19.18 -10.73
C HIS A 221 -9.60 -20.37 -11.61
N ASP A 222 -8.81 -21.43 -11.59
CA ASP A 222 -9.14 -22.71 -12.22
C ASP A 222 -10.05 -23.58 -11.33
N ALA A 223 -10.38 -24.79 -11.79
CA ALA A 223 -11.21 -25.73 -11.05
C ALA A 223 -10.58 -26.23 -9.73
N TYR A 224 -9.28 -26.02 -9.53
CA TYR A 224 -8.54 -26.37 -8.32
C TYR A 224 -8.34 -25.16 -7.38
N GLY A 225 -8.80 -23.97 -7.77
CA GLY A 225 -8.66 -22.75 -7.00
C GLY A 225 -7.34 -22.01 -7.24
N HIS A 226 -6.53 -22.43 -8.21
CA HIS A 226 -5.29 -21.71 -8.53
C HIS A 226 -5.55 -20.55 -9.48
N PRO A 227 -4.79 -19.44 -9.39
CA PRO A 227 -4.87 -18.34 -10.35
C PRO A 227 -4.76 -18.80 -11.80
N THR A 228 -5.61 -18.26 -12.67
CA THR A 228 -5.52 -18.52 -14.11
C THR A 228 -4.29 -17.84 -14.73
N SER A 229 -3.80 -18.39 -15.84
CA SER A 229 -2.61 -17.86 -16.52
C SER A 229 -2.80 -16.41 -16.96
N SER A 230 -1.76 -15.58 -16.75
CA SER A 230 -1.72 -14.14 -17.03
C SER A 230 -2.72 -13.26 -16.25
N MET A 231 -3.47 -13.82 -15.29
CA MET A 231 -4.43 -13.06 -14.51
C MET A 231 -3.78 -11.89 -13.75
N HIS A 232 -2.69 -12.13 -13.01
CA HIS A 232 -1.98 -11.08 -12.27
C HIS A 232 -1.50 -9.95 -13.18
N LYS A 233 -0.98 -10.29 -14.36
CA LYS A 233 -0.53 -9.31 -15.35
C LYS A 233 -1.69 -8.43 -15.82
N ALA A 234 -2.86 -9.03 -16.09
CA ALA A 234 -4.05 -8.29 -16.48
C ALA A 234 -4.58 -7.42 -15.34
N TYR A 235 -4.63 -7.96 -14.12
CA TYR A 235 -5.08 -7.24 -12.93
C TYR A 235 -4.20 -6.02 -12.64
N GLU A 236 -2.88 -6.17 -12.67
CA GLU A 236 -1.93 -5.07 -12.50
C GLU A 236 -2.09 -3.98 -13.57
N LEU A 237 -2.29 -4.37 -14.83
CA LEU A 237 -2.53 -3.44 -15.92
C LEU A 237 -3.82 -2.63 -15.71
N LEU A 238 -4.89 -3.30 -15.26
CA LEU A 238 -6.17 -2.64 -15.01
C LEU A 238 -6.05 -1.62 -13.86
N LEU A 239 -5.38 -1.96 -12.77
CA LEU A 239 -5.19 -1.09 -11.60
C LEU A 239 -4.47 0.24 -11.91
N GLU A 240 -3.76 0.34 -13.04
CA GLU A 240 -3.10 1.58 -13.43
C GLU A 240 -4.07 2.67 -13.89
N HIS A 241 -5.22 2.27 -14.43
CA HIS A 241 -6.17 3.17 -15.11
C HIS A 241 -7.59 3.10 -14.55
N TYR A 242 -7.98 1.95 -14.01
CA TYR A 242 -9.35 1.64 -13.63
C TYR A 242 -9.50 1.46 -12.12
N ASP A 243 -10.71 1.67 -11.63
CA ASP A 243 -11.11 1.21 -10.30
C ASP A 243 -11.65 -0.22 -10.41
N VAL A 244 -10.91 -1.18 -9.87
CA VAL A 244 -11.14 -2.60 -10.14
C VAL A 244 -11.79 -3.25 -8.92
N TYR A 245 -12.90 -3.95 -9.15
CA TYR A 245 -13.64 -4.67 -8.13
C TYR A 245 -13.84 -6.14 -8.50
N ILE A 246 -13.67 -7.02 -7.54
CA ILE A 246 -13.96 -8.45 -7.69
C ILE A 246 -15.40 -8.71 -7.31
N VAL A 247 -16.18 -9.34 -8.19
CA VAL A 247 -17.59 -9.64 -7.96
C VAL A 247 -17.78 -11.14 -7.77
N ALA A 248 -18.40 -11.52 -6.66
CA ALA A 248 -18.74 -12.91 -6.36
C ALA A 248 -20.22 -13.05 -5.95
N PRO A 249 -20.83 -14.23 -6.11
CA PRO A 249 -22.18 -14.48 -5.58
C PRO A 249 -22.19 -14.52 -4.04
N ALA A 250 -23.32 -14.14 -3.44
CA ALA A 250 -23.62 -14.33 -2.01
C ALA A 250 -24.80 -15.30 -1.86
N PRO A 251 -24.57 -16.62 -1.98
CA PRO A 251 -25.62 -17.62 -1.83
C PRO A 251 -26.12 -17.68 -0.38
N THR A 252 -27.45 -17.67 -0.19
CA THR A 252 -28.09 -17.75 1.14
C THR A 252 -28.03 -19.13 1.79
N ASN A 253 -27.46 -20.11 1.09
CA ASN A 253 -27.31 -21.50 1.53
C ASN A 253 -25.84 -21.95 1.62
N ASP A 254 -24.87 -21.06 1.36
CA ASP A 254 -23.43 -21.34 1.52
C ASP A 254 -22.68 -20.08 2.00
N HIS A 255 -22.85 -19.74 3.27
CA HIS A 255 -22.18 -18.57 3.86
C HIS A 255 -20.66 -18.70 3.91
N ALA A 256 -20.13 -19.93 3.96
CA ALA A 256 -18.69 -20.18 3.99
C ALA A 256 -18.00 -19.79 2.67
N SER A 257 -18.74 -19.76 1.54
CA SER A 257 -18.20 -19.30 0.26
C SER A 257 -17.73 -17.85 0.29
N LEU A 258 -18.38 -16.96 1.06
CA LEU A 258 -17.98 -15.56 1.15
C LEU A 258 -16.57 -15.43 1.75
N ALA A 259 -16.32 -16.12 2.86
CA ALA A 259 -15.01 -16.14 3.51
C ALA A 259 -13.93 -16.68 2.57
N LYS A 260 -14.21 -17.77 1.84
CA LYS A 260 -13.27 -18.35 0.87
C LYS A 260 -12.89 -17.37 -0.25
N VAL A 261 -13.85 -16.59 -0.77
CA VAL A 261 -13.58 -15.58 -1.79
C VAL A 261 -12.67 -14.49 -1.24
N GLN A 262 -12.94 -14.02 -0.02
CA GLN A 262 -12.13 -12.98 0.64
C GLN A 262 -10.71 -13.49 0.90
N GLU A 263 -10.56 -14.68 1.50
CA GLU A 263 -9.26 -15.34 1.75
C GLU A 263 -8.47 -15.54 0.45
N TRP A 264 -9.14 -15.96 -0.63
CA TRP A 264 -8.51 -16.10 -1.95
C TRP A 264 -8.03 -14.76 -2.49
N CYS A 265 -8.84 -13.70 -2.39
CA CYS A 265 -8.44 -12.37 -2.84
C CYS A 265 -7.27 -11.84 -2.01
N GLU A 266 -7.25 -12.07 -0.69
CA GLU A 266 -6.13 -11.71 0.18
C GLU A 266 -4.84 -12.46 -0.19
N GLU A 267 -4.94 -13.76 -0.53
CA GLU A 267 -3.80 -14.61 -0.89
C GLU A 267 -3.24 -14.36 -2.30
N TYR A 268 -4.08 -13.99 -3.27
CA TYR A 268 -3.64 -13.91 -4.67
C TYR A 268 -3.63 -12.50 -5.23
N LEU A 269 -4.47 -11.60 -4.74
CA LEU A 269 -4.52 -10.20 -5.19
C LEU A 269 -3.94 -9.26 -4.15
N SER A 270 -4.05 -9.61 -2.86
CA SER A 270 -3.40 -8.95 -1.74
C SER A 270 -3.82 -7.49 -1.58
N ALA A 271 -2.90 -6.59 -1.19
CA ALA A 271 -3.19 -5.19 -0.88
C ALA A 271 -4.09 -4.46 -1.91
N PRO A 272 -3.90 -4.56 -3.24
CA PRO A 272 -4.80 -3.93 -4.21
C PRO A 272 -6.28 -4.35 -4.15
N ALA A 273 -6.60 -5.50 -3.57
CA ALA A 273 -7.97 -5.99 -3.44
C ALA A 273 -8.62 -5.66 -2.08
N HIS A 274 -7.90 -4.98 -1.19
CA HIS A 274 -8.43 -4.59 0.12
C HIS A 274 -9.68 -3.74 -0.03
N ASP A 275 -10.79 -4.17 0.57
CA ASP A 275 -12.13 -3.55 0.47
C ASP A 275 -12.70 -3.44 -0.97
N HIS A 276 -12.15 -4.19 -1.93
CA HIS A 276 -12.57 -4.19 -3.34
C HIS A 276 -13.28 -5.48 -3.77
N VAL A 277 -13.89 -6.21 -2.82
CA VAL A 277 -14.70 -7.41 -3.09
C VAL A 277 -16.18 -7.09 -2.88
N LEU A 278 -16.99 -7.30 -3.92
CA LEU A 278 -18.43 -7.08 -3.92
C LEU A 278 -19.17 -8.42 -4.02
N PHE A 279 -20.14 -8.62 -3.13
CA PHE A 279 -21.02 -9.77 -3.21
C PHE A 279 -22.37 -9.40 -3.83
N ALA A 280 -22.66 -9.93 -5.02
CA ALA A 280 -23.88 -9.62 -5.77
C ALA A 280 -24.40 -10.84 -6.54
N ASN A 281 -25.62 -11.29 -6.21
CA ASN A 281 -26.29 -12.35 -6.95
C ASN A 281 -26.89 -11.87 -8.29
N ARG A 282 -27.22 -10.58 -8.38
CA ARG A 282 -27.77 -9.95 -9.58
C ARG A 282 -26.79 -8.90 -10.12
N LYS A 283 -25.84 -9.37 -10.93
CA LYS A 283 -24.77 -8.60 -11.56
C LYS A 283 -25.24 -7.32 -12.26
N ALA A 284 -26.38 -7.38 -12.95
CA ALA A 284 -26.95 -6.24 -13.67
C ALA A 284 -27.39 -5.05 -12.79
N LEU A 285 -27.42 -5.19 -11.47
CA LEU A 285 -27.67 -4.08 -10.56
C LEU A 285 -26.40 -3.27 -10.24
N LEU A 286 -25.22 -3.77 -10.58
CA LEU A 286 -23.96 -3.05 -10.41
C LEU A 286 -23.83 -1.97 -11.48
N TYR A 287 -23.31 -0.81 -11.08
CA TYR A 287 -23.10 0.34 -11.96
C TYR A 287 -21.61 0.54 -12.18
N GLY A 288 -21.14 0.26 -13.39
CA GLY A 288 -19.74 0.42 -13.78
C GLY A 288 -19.57 0.31 -15.30
N ASP A 289 -18.37 0.61 -15.77
CA ASP A 289 -18.08 0.80 -17.19
C ASP A 289 -17.84 -0.53 -17.92
N TYR A 290 -17.16 -1.48 -17.26
CA TYR A 290 -16.83 -2.79 -17.82
C TYR A 290 -17.12 -3.92 -16.84
N PHE A 291 -17.50 -5.08 -17.36
CA PHE A 291 -17.64 -6.30 -16.57
C PHE A 291 -17.06 -7.51 -17.32
N ILE A 292 -15.94 -8.03 -16.83
CA ILE A 292 -15.31 -9.26 -17.29
C ILE A 292 -15.98 -10.44 -16.61
N ASP A 293 -16.71 -11.26 -17.36
CA ASP A 293 -17.60 -12.30 -16.83
C ASP A 293 -17.66 -13.51 -17.78
N PRO A 294 -17.55 -14.77 -17.31
CA PRO A 294 -17.74 -15.94 -18.18
C PRO A 294 -19.18 -16.08 -18.70
N ALA A 295 -20.16 -15.53 -18.00
CA ALA A 295 -21.58 -15.57 -18.37
C ALA A 295 -22.23 -14.19 -18.16
N PRO A 296 -21.93 -13.20 -19.01
CA PRO A 296 -22.37 -11.83 -18.80
C PRO A 296 -23.89 -11.68 -18.76
N ALA A 297 -24.37 -10.82 -17.86
CA ALA A 297 -25.78 -10.47 -17.78
C ALA A 297 -26.20 -9.62 -18.99
N ALA A 298 -27.27 -10.03 -19.69
CA ALA A 298 -27.76 -9.34 -20.88
C ALA A 298 -28.31 -7.93 -20.59
N ASP A 299 -28.71 -7.66 -19.35
CA ASP A 299 -29.24 -6.38 -18.87
C ASP A 299 -28.21 -5.53 -18.10
N PHE A 300 -26.92 -5.89 -18.11
CA PHE A 300 -25.87 -5.01 -17.56
C PHE A 300 -25.74 -3.73 -18.41
N MET A 301 -25.71 -2.57 -17.76
CA MET A 301 -25.72 -1.28 -18.46
C MET A 301 -24.37 -0.90 -19.09
N GLY A 302 -23.26 -1.38 -18.51
CA GLY A 302 -21.92 -1.14 -19.04
C GLY A 302 -21.52 -2.13 -20.13
N THR A 303 -20.22 -2.16 -20.45
CA THR A 303 -19.66 -3.08 -21.44
C THR A 303 -19.41 -4.45 -20.83
N ALA A 304 -20.24 -5.43 -21.19
CA ALA A 304 -20.03 -6.83 -20.83
C ALA A 304 -18.95 -7.50 -21.72
N ILE A 305 -17.92 -8.05 -21.10
CA ILE A 305 -16.82 -8.77 -21.75
C ILE A 305 -16.95 -10.25 -21.41
N ALA A 306 -17.35 -11.06 -22.40
CA ALA A 306 -17.58 -12.50 -22.26
C ALA A 306 -16.24 -13.28 -22.20
N TYR A 307 -15.71 -13.47 -21.00
CA TYR A 307 -14.45 -14.17 -20.78
C TYR A 307 -14.57 -15.67 -21.14
N GLY A 308 -13.60 -16.20 -21.88
CA GLY A 308 -13.64 -17.56 -22.43
C GLY A 308 -14.39 -17.70 -23.76
N SER A 309 -14.92 -16.60 -24.33
CA SER A 309 -15.50 -16.58 -25.67
C SER A 309 -14.43 -16.62 -26.77
N ASP A 310 -14.84 -16.81 -28.03
CA ASP A 310 -13.92 -16.78 -29.19
C ASP A 310 -13.16 -15.45 -29.33
N SER A 311 -13.74 -14.34 -28.86
CA SER A 311 -13.13 -13.00 -28.94
C SER A 311 -12.28 -12.64 -27.72
N PHE A 312 -12.59 -13.21 -26.55
CA PHE A 312 -11.92 -12.92 -25.28
C PHE A 312 -11.61 -14.22 -24.54
N LYS A 313 -10.78 -15.05 -25.17
CA LYS A 313 -10.55 -16.43 -24.71
C LYS A 313 -9.69 -16.49 -23.45
N THR A 314 -8.76 -15.54 -23.30
CA THR A 314 -7.73 -15.53 -22.26
C THR A 314 -7.51 -14.12 -21.70
N TRP A 315 -6.79 -14.02 -20.58
CA TRP A 315 -6.37 -12.74 -20.01
C TRP A 315 -5.46 -11.93 -20.95
N GLU A 316 -4.72 -12.56 -21.87
CA GLU A 316 -3.92 -11.83 -22.86
C GLU A 316 -4.81 -11.09 -23.89
N ASP A 317 -5.99 -11.65 -24.21
CA ASP A 317 -6.97 -10.97 -25.08
C ASP A 317 -7.58 -9.76 -24.36
N ILE A 318 -7.85 -9.90 -23.05
CA ILE A 318 -8.31 -8.81 -22.18
C ILE A 318 -7.25 -7.70 -22.09
N ILE A 319 -5.98 -8.06 -21.82
CA ILE A 319 -4.86 -7.11 -21.81
C ILE A 319 -4.82 -6.32 -23.12
N THR A 320 -4.81 -7.04 -24.25
CA THR A 320 -4.77 -6.42 -25.58
C THR A 320 -5.95 -5.46 -25.81
N PHE A 321 -7.13 -5.79 -25.31
CA PHE A 321 -8.31 -4.93 -25.40
C PHE A 321 -8.13 -3.63 -24.61
N PHE A 322 -7.73 -3.72 -23.34
CA PHE A 322 -7.57 -2.54 -22.49
C PHE A 322 -6.36 -1.68 -22.87
N GLU A 323 -5.28 -2.27 -23.39
CA GLU A 323 -4.15 -1.52 -23.96
C GLU A 323 -4.58 -0.66 -25.15
N ARG A 324 -5.48 -1.19 -26.00
CA ARG A 324 -6.01 -0.44 -27.16
C ARG A 324 -6.95 0.70 -26.76
N LEU A 325 -7.60 0.59 -25.61
CA LEU A 325 -8.41 1.69 -25.06
C LEU A 325 -7.53 2.83 -24.53
N GLY A 326 -6.30 2.54 -24.10
CA GLY A 326 -5.35 3.55 -23.65
C GLY A 326 -5.73 4.22 -22.32
N GLY A 327 -6.54 3.56 -21.49
CA GLY A 327 -6.96 4.07 -20.17
C GLY A 327 -7.88 5.30 -20.24
N GLN A 328 -8.85 5.29 -21.16
CA GLN A 328 -9.76 6.41 -21.50
C GLN A 328 -10.23 7.26 -20.31
#